data_AF-W2TZ55-F1
#
_entry.id   AF-W2TZ55-F1
#
_cell.length_a   1.000
_cell.length_b   1.000
_cell.length_c   1.000
_cell.angle_alpha   90.00
_cell.angle_beta   90.00
_cell.angle_gamma   90.00
#
_symmetry.space_group_name_H-M   'P 1'
#
loop_
_entity.id
_entity.type
_entity.pdbx_description
1 polymer ?
#
loop_
_entity_poly.entity_id
_entity_poly.type
_entity_poly.pdbx_seq_one_letter_code
_entity_poly.pdbx_strand_id
1 'polypeptide(L)'
;MLVRKDDCNMRTTIQLLLENEFGHVMSRHPHNVSILISLFSFDRTRAAEASFRILPAFFSLEILFIESILGEEVSEMIMAREEYCKPVRLLLREVIRFFHRNEFPFYTLANSYLSTIVEEVAKSEHGIQDHVFRCASELLSAVTLMSISASVREAFNARRSGTNYTPDLVVVHDRFEAAFSEYLEGVLRWLQGQGVRHIFPTAREYLQAYHKLLFMERAEVYCGLEQGPTEAEYATCFKIICECRLKESVLRLIIGDHFTSLDNQEAIRIIEGLTKRAVENRLAADAHLPLVILTNPVHLIDRLFQLSAYRSPGITMPDEHNQFAFKKYYWKAWYIVMMWTCAGKVCDEMEKIYATYPQLRLFIHMVLVKSFRFPLEFEGKTAEEWDAVESDVAEKEKEAIFSMESFLSKLSVNEESSKLIGLLCYNQPKGMPRRPPENVIRKLEALAVECGMASRLCECRQPDMVDQLIRNVGPSKAMPAIQELFATNSSAIEAMPASTLCQFLQYDLQRRKATKTDEGSAVHTIVGRIKAAFADESVQDDCVSAVLFLLDRRTAFN
;
A
#
# COMPACT_ATOMS: atom_id res chain seq x y z
N MET A 1 -36.97 -21.97 6.51
CA MET A 1 -38.26 -21.35 6.89
C MET A 1 -38.24 -20.81 8.32
N LEU A 2 -37.67 -21.52 9.30
CA LEU A 2 -37.51 -21.00 10.67
C LEU A 2 -36.51 -19.83 10.76
N VAL A 3 -35.36 -19.91 10.09
CA VAL A 3 -34.34 -18.84 10.03
C VAL A 3 -34.92 -17.50 9.54
N ARG A 4 -35.60 -17.48 8.39
CA ARG A 4 -36.29 -16.28 7.85
C ARG A 4 -37.33 -15.66 8.80
N LYS A 5 -37.86 -16.42 9.76
CA LYS A 5 -38.85 -15.93 10.74
C LYS A 5 -38.16 -15.27 11.94
N ASP A 6 -37.02 -15.79 12.35
CA ASP A 6 -36.18 -15.20 13.40
C ASP A 6 -35.50 -13.91 12.90
N ASP A 7 -35.08 -13.88 11.64
CA ASP A 7 -34.51 -12.70 10.95
C ASP A 7 -35.48 -11.50 10.97
N CYS A 8 -36.75 -11.77 10.63
CA CYS A 8 -37.82 -10.77 10.61
C CYS A 8 -38.12 -10.24 12.02
N ASN A 9 -38.11 -11.11 13.04
CA ASN A 9 -38.36 -10.70 14.43
C ASN A 9 -37.21 -9.83 14.99
N MET A 10 -35.95 -10.15 14.66
CA MET A 10 -34.79 -9.39 15.12
C MET A 10 -34.76 -7.99 14.52
N ARG A 11 -35.00 -7.90 13.20
CA ARG A 11 -35.13 -6.62 12.51
C ARG A 11 -36.22 -5.75 13.12
N THR A 12 -37.43 -6.28 13.26
CA THR A 12 -38.54 -5.54 13.89
C THR A 12 -38.21 -5.12 15.32
N THR A 13 -37.50 -5.94 16.08
CA THR A 13 -37.09 -5.59 17.45
C THR A 13 -36.12 -4.40 17.46
N ILE A 14 -35.08 -4.45 16.61
CA ILE A 14 -34.10 -3.36 16.50
C ILE A 14 -34.78 -2.08 16.02
N GLN A 15 -35.62 -2.17 14.99
CA GLN A 15 -36.40 -1.04 14.48
C GLN A 15 -37.24 -0.38 15.59
N LEU A 16 -38.02 -1.16 16.35
CA LEU A 16 -38.84 -0.65 17.44
C LEU A 16 -38.00 -0.01 18.55
N LEU A 17 -36.83 -0.57 18.87
CA LEU A 17 -35.91 0.00 19.85
C LEU A 17 -35.38 1.36 19.37
N LEU A 18 -35.00 1.47 18.09
CA LEU A 18 -34.50 2.72 17.50
C LEU A 18 -35.63 3.77 17.39
N GLU A 19 -36.82 3.39 16.92
CA GLU A 19 -37.98 4.28 16.86
C GLU A 19 -38.37 4.81 18.24
N ASN A 20 -38.31 3.99 19.28
CA ASN A 20 -38.59 4.43 20.65
C ASN A 20 -37.46 5.28 21.23
N GLU A 21 -36.20 4.94 20.94
CA GLU A 21 -35.00 5.65 21.39
C GLU A 21 -34.91 7.07 20.81
N PHE A 22 -35.28 7.24 19.54
CA PHE A 22 -35.27 8.52 18.83
C PHE A 22 -36.66 9.17 18.73
N GLY A 23 -37.67 8.57 19.36
CA GLY A 23 -39.02 9.09 19.47
C GLY A 23 -39.13 10.19 20.53
N HIS A 24 -40.37 10.48 20.96
CA HIS A 24 -40.62 11.55 21.92
C HIS A 24 -39.97 11.23 23.28
N VAL A 25 -39.26 12.19 23.88
CA VAL A 25 -38.45 12.00 25.11
C VAL A 25 -39.27 11.40 26.27
N MET A 26 -40.56 11.77 26.37
CA MET A 26 -41.46 11.27 27.43
C MET A 26 -41.95 9.82 27.21
N SER A 27 -41.84 9.29 25.99
CA SER A 27 -42.19 7.91 25.65
C SER A 27 -40.97 7.00 25.49
N ARG A 28 -39.76 7.56 25.61
CA ARG A 28 -38.51 6.83 25.49
C ARG A 28 -38.34 5.90 26.68
N HIS A 29 -38.21 4.62 26.40
CA HIS A 29 -38.01 3.61 27.42
C HIS A 29 -36.55 3.61 27.89
N PRO A 30 -36.29 3.70 29.20
CA PRO A 30 -34.95 3.95 29.75
C PRO A 30 -33.95 2.81 29.48
N HIS A 31 -34.44 1.62 29.12
CA HIS A 31 -33.60 0.45 28.89
C HIS A 31 -33.35 0.11 27.42
N ASN A 32 -33.77 0.93 26.45
CA ASN A 32 -33.60 0.59 25.02
C ASN A 32 -32.17 0.24 24.64
N VAL A 33 -31.22 1.08 25.03
CA VAL A 33 -29.79 0.86 24.76
C VAL A 33 -29.31 -0.44 25.44
N SER A 34 -29.76 -0.70 26.67
CA SER A 34 -29.41 -1.93 27.40
C SER A 34 -30.00 -3.19 26.75
N ILE A 35 -31.22 -3.11 26.21
CA ILE A 35 -31.87 -4.20 25.50
C ILE A 35 -31.12 -4.45 24.19
N LEU A 36 -30.83 -3.40 23.42
CA LEU A 36 -30.05 -3.49 22.18
C LEU A 36 -28.68 -4.15 22.43
N ILE A 37 -27.98 -3.69 23.47
CA ILE A 37 -26.72 -4.28 23.95
C ILE A 37 -26.87 -5.77 24.30
N SER A 38 -27.98 -6.15 24.94
CA SER A 38 -28.24 -7.55 25.32
C SER A 38 -28.52 -8.44 24.10
N LEU A 39 -29.06 -7.89 23.01
CA LEU A 39 -29.21 -8.63 21.75
C LEU A 39 -27.82 -8.98 21.18
N PHE A 40 -26.87 -8.04 21.19
CA PHE A 40 -25.49 -8.29 20.75
C PHE A 40 -24.77 -9.36 21.60
N SER A 41 -25.04 -9.44 22.90
CA SER A 41 -24.44 -10.46 23.77
C SER A 41 -25.03 -11.86 23.54
N PHE A 42 -26.34 -11.93 23.26
CA PHE A 42 -27.03 -13.17 22.95
C PHE A 42 -26.57 -13.81 21.64
N ASP A 43 -26.39 -13.01 20.59
CA ASP A 43 -25.94 -13.50 19.29
C ASP A 43 -24.52 -14.09 19.35
N ARG A 44 -23.62 -13.42 20.07
CA ARG A 44 -22.25 -13.90 20.31
C ARG A 44 -22.19 -15.18 21.14
N THR A 45 -23.03 -15.32 22.15
CA THR A 45 -23.04 -16.53 22.99
C THR A 45 -23.55 -17.73 22.21
N ARG A 46 -24.60 -17.56 21.39
CA ARG A 46 -25.04 -18.59 20.43
C ARG A 46 -23.93 -19.00 19.47
N ALA A 47 -23.21 -18.03 18.92
CA ALA A 47 -22.14 -18.35 17.98
C ALA A 47 -20.93 -19.03 18.64
N ALA A 48 -20.58 -18.65 19.88
CA ALA A 48 -19.52 -19.32 20.64
C ALA A 48 -19.88 -20.78 20.97
N GLU A 49 -21.14 -21.05 21.33
CA GLU A 49 -21.64 -22.41 21.58
C GLU A 49 -21.72 -23.25 20.30
N ALA A 50 -22.06 -22.64 19.15
CA ALA A 50 -22.13 -23.31 17.85
C ALA A 50 -20.75 -23.58 17.24
N SER A 51 -19.77 -22.69 17.45
CA SER A 51 -18.38 -22.82 16.99
C SER A 51 -17.69 -24.08 17.54
N PHE A 52 -18.14 -24.59 18.68
CA PHE A 52 -17.63 -25.85 19.27
C PHE A 52 -18.18 -27.11 18.58
N ARG A 53 -19.16 -26.99 17.67
CA ARG A 53 -19.92 -28.14 17.15
C ARG A 53 -19.83 -28.41 15.63
N ILE A 54 -19.53 -27.45 14.73
CA ILE A 54 -19.19 -27.68 13.29
C ILE A 54 -18.66 -26.37 12.64
N LEU A 55 -17.68 -26.48 11.72
CA LEU A 55 -17.14 -25.50 10.74
C LEU A 55 -17.19 -23.97 11.09
N PRO A 56 -16.05 -23.35 11.47
CA PRO A 56 -15.94 -21.93 11.85
C PRO A 56 -16.43 -20.91 10.81
N ALA A 57 -16.34 -21.23 9.52
CA ALA A 57 -16.69 -20.31 8.44
C ALA A 57 -18.20 -20.09 8.26
N PHE A 58 -19.03 -21.07 8.62
CA PHE A 58 -20.50 -20.99 8.43
C PHE A 58 -21.18 -20.15 9.51
N PHE A 59 -20.66 -20.16 10.74
CA PHE A 59 -21.23 -19.45 11.90
C PHE A 59 -20.65 -18.05 12.13
N SER A 60 -19.49 -17.75 11.52
CA SER A 60 -18.97 -16.37 11.47
C SER A 60 -19.93 -15.43 10.73
N LEU A 61 -20.82 -15.96 9.87
CA LEU A 61 -21.89 -15.22 9.19
C LEU A 61 -23.08 -14.87 10.10
N GLU A 62 -23.35 -15.65 11.16
CA GLU A 62 -24.44 -15.36 12.12
C GLU A 62 -24.05 -14.26 13.12
N ILE A 63 -22.79 -14.20 13.58
CA ILE A 63 -22.30 -13.12 14.49
C ILE A 63 -22.41 -11.73 13.87
N LEU A 64 -22.40 -11.65 12.54
CA LEU A 64 -22.45 -10.41 11.80
C LEU A 64 -23.89 -9.94 11.52
N PHE A 65 -24.88 -10.71 11.95
CA PHE A 65 -26.27 -10.51 11.58
C PHE A 65 -26.88 -9.28 12.27
N ILE A 66 -26.65 -9.10 13.58
CA ILE A 66 -27.19 -7.95 14.30
C ILE A 66 -26.50 -6.65 13.86
N GLU A 67 -25.19 -6.65 13.68
CA GLU A 67 -24.45 -5.48 13.18
C GLU A 67 -24.85 -5.14 11.74
N SER A 68 -25.15 -6.16 10.91
CA SER A 68 -25.73 -5.96 9.58
C SER A 68 -27.08 -5.28 9.67
N ILE A 69 -28.03 -5.82 10.45
CA ILE A 69 -29.36 -5.23 10.63
C ILE A 69 -29.25 -3.80 11.19
N LEU A 70 -28.42 -3.59 12.21
CA LEU A 70 -28.23 -2.25 12.78
C LEU A 70 -27.70 -1.27 11.72
N GLY A 71 -26.81 -1.71 10.83
CA GLY A 71 -26.34 -0.91 9.70
C GLY A 71 -27.46 -0.52 8.73
N GLU A 72 -28.37 -1.45 8.41
CA GLU A 72 -29.53 -1.21 7.52
C GLU A 72 -30.48 -0.17 8.14
N GLU A 73 -30.93 -0.43 9.37
CA GLU A 73 -31.89 0.44 10.06
C GLU A 73 -31.31 1.84 10.29
N VAL A 74 -30.04 1.94 10.69
CA VAL A 74 -29.36 3.23 10.86
C VAL A 74 -29.24 3.99 9.54
N SER A 75 -29.00 3.28 8.43
CA SER A 75 -28.97 3.88 7.10
C SER A 75 -30.33 4.47 6.73
N GLU A 76 -31.41 3.71 6.89
CA GLU A 76 -32.78 4.16 6.60
C GLU A 76 -33.16 5.40 7.44
N MET A 77 -32.82 5.39 8.73
CA MET A 77 -33.06 6.54 9.61
C MET A 77 -32.33 7.81 9.15
N ILE A 78 -31.03 7.70 8.83
CA ILE A 78 -30.24 8.85 8.37
C ILE A 78 -30.75 9.33 7.01
N MET A 79 -31.11 8.43 6.09
CA MET A 79 -31.69 8.81 4.81
C MET A 79 -33.01 9.56 4.97
N ALA A 80 -33.83 9.18 5.96
CA ALA A 80 -35.09 9.85 6.24
C ALA A 80 -34.90 11.29 6.75
N ARG A 81 -33.98 11.53 7.70
CA ARG A 81 -33.70 12.89 8.23
C ARG A 81 -32.25 13.06 8.69
N GLU A 82 -31.64 14.19 8.30
CA GLU A 82 -30.29 14.57 8.73
C GLU A 82 -30.13 14.62 10.24
N GLU A 83 -31.16 15.07 10.96
CA GLU A 83 -31.16 15.27 12.41
C GLU A 83 -30.82 14.00 13.19
N TYR A 84 -31.01 12.81 12.60
CA TYR A 84 -30.68 11.52 13.22
C TYR A 84 -29.19 11.20 13.22
N CYS A 85 -28.36 11.85 12.38
CA CYS A 85 -26.93 11.54 12.29
C CYS A 85 -26.21 11.69 13.64
N LYS A 86 -26.52 12.75 14.39
CA LYS A 86 -25.92 13.00 15.72
C LYS A 86 -26.41 12.01 16.78
N PRO A 87 -27.73 11.83 17.01
CA PRO A 87 -28.25 10.82 17.94
C PRO A 87 -27.75 9.40 17.63
N VAL A 88 -27.70 8.99 16.36
CA VAL A 88 -27.18 7.70 15.94
C VAL A 88 -25.70 7.55 16.32
N ARG A 89 -24.88 8.57 16.08
CA ARG A 89 -23.46 8.53 16.45
C ARG A 89 -23.26 8.34 17.95
N LEU A 90 -24.09 8.97 18.77
CA LEU A 90 -24.08 8.81 20.23
C LEU A 90 -24.53 7.41 20.65
N LEU A 91 -25.57 6.87 20.02
CA LEU A 91 -26.01 5.50 20.24
C LEU A 91 -24.89 4.50 19.89
N LEU A 92 -24.29 4.61 18.70
CA LEU A 92 -23.21 3.72 18.27
C LEU A 92 -22.00 3.80 19.19
N ARG A 93 -21.67 4.98 19.72
CA ARG A 93 -20.64 5.09 20.75
C ARG A 93 -20.93 4.24 21.97
N GLU A 94 -22.16 4.28 22.46
CA GLU A 94 -22.56 3.56 23.67
C GLU A 94 -22.62 2.05 23.42
N VAL A 95 -23.11 1.65 22.23
CA VAL A 95 -23.05 0.26 21.75
C VAL A 95 -21.60 -0.20 21.66
N ILE A 96 -20.71 0.53 20.98
CA ILE A 96 -19.29 0.16 20.83
C ILE A 96 -18.59 0.07 22.17
N ARG A 97 -18.86 1.00 23.11
CA ARG A 97 -18.31 0.95 24.46
C ARG A 97 -18.59 -0.38 25.12
N PHE A 98 -19.78 -0.95 24.96
CA PHE A 98 -20.09 -2.26 25.56
C PHE A 98 -19.15 -3.39 25.12
N PHE A 99 -18.52 -3.29 23.94
CA PHE A 99 -17.74 -4.36 23.31
C PHE A 99 -16.30 -4.46 23.86
N HIS A 100 -16.06 -3.97 25.08
CA HIS A 100 -14.76 -3.83 25.77
C HIS A 100 -13.70 -4.89 25.47
N ARG A 101 -14.05 -6.19 25.44
CA ARG A 101 -13.10 -7.32 25.24
C ARG A 101 -13.14 -7.97 23.86
N ASN A 102 -14.15 -7.63 23.07
CA ASN A 102 -14.72 -8.57 22.12
C ASN A 102 -14.76 -8.01 20.68
N GLU A 103 -14.17 -6.82 20.51
CA GLU A 103 -14.08 -6.01 19.30
C GLU A 103 -15.42 -5.77 18.59
N PHE A 104 -15.72 -4.51 18.31
CA PHE A 104 -16.89 -4.16 17.52
C PHE A 104 -16.58 -4.40 16.04
N PRO A 105 -17.36 -5.21 15.30
CA PRO A 105 -17.09 -5.50 13.89
C PRO A 105 -17.58 -4.35 13.00
N PHE A 106 -16.93 -3.19 13.14
CA PHE A 106 -17.31 -1.95 12.45
C PHE A 106 -17.37 -2.08 10.92
N TYR A 107 -16.56 -2.95 10.33
CA TYR A 107 -16.57 -3.21 8.88
C TYR A 107 -17.89 -3.81 8.40
N THR A 108 -18.55 -4.65 9.21
CA THR A 108 -19.84 -5.25 8.86
C THR A 108 -20.95 -4.22 8.90
N LEU A 109 -20.99 -3.42 9.98
CA LEU A 109 -21.91 -2.29 10.08
C LEU A 109 -21.71 -1.33 8.91
N ALA A 110 -20.46 -1.00 8.57
CA ALA A 110 -20.13 -0.12 7.45
C ALA A 110 -20.61 -0.69 6.11
N ASN A 111 -20.32 -1.96 5.83
CA ASN A 111 -20.73 -2.61 4.59
C ASN A 111 -22.25 -2.65 4.44
N SER A 112 -22.96 -3.01 5.50
CA SER A 112 -24.41 -3.07 5.51
C SER A 112 -25.05 -1.68 5.34
N TYR A 113 -24.56 -0.70 6.11
CA TYR A 113 -24.99 0.70 6.01
C TYR A 113 -24.81 1.25 4.59
N LEU A 114 -23.63 1.04 3.98
CA LEU A 114 -23.34 1.52 2.63
C LEU A 114 -24.13 0.78 1.55
N SER A 115 -24.34 -0.54 1.70
CA SER A 115 -25.13 -1.33 0.75
C SER A 115 -26.60 -0.89 0.75
N THR A 116 -27.16 -0.61 1.93
CA THR A 116 -28.53 -0.11 2.09
C THR A 116 -28.70 1.23 1.39
N ILE A 117 -27.73 2.15 1.52
CA ILE A 117 -27.75 3.42 0.77
C ILE A 117 -27.85 3.14 -0.73
N VAL A 118 -27.02 2.25 -1.29
CA VAL A 118 -27.04 1.94 -2.73
C VAL A 118 -28.40 1.38 -3.18
N GLU A 119 -28.97 0.47 -2.40
CA GLU A 119 -30.28 -0.10 -2.69
C GLU A 119 -31.40 0.95 -2.70
N GLU A 120 -31.39 1.87 -1.75
CA GLU A 120 -32.39 2.94 -1.66
C GLU A 120 -32.18 4.01 -2.74
N VAL A 121 -30.94 4.34 -3.12
CA VAL A 121 -30.66 5.18 -4.30
C VAL A 121 -31.28 4.57 -5.54
N ALA A 122 -31.12 3.25 -5.73
CA ALA A 122 -31.63 2.56 -6.91
C ALA A 122 -33.16 2.55 -6.98
N LYS A 123 -33.85 2.64 -5.83
CA LYS A 123 -35.32 2.70 -5.73
C LYS A 123 -35.87 4.13 -5.83
N SER A 124 -35.07 5.15 -5.57
CA SER A 124 -35.55 6.54 -5.50
C SER A 124 -35.67 7.21 -6.89
N GLU A 125 -36.89 7.60 -7.27
CA GLU A 125 -37.12 8.43 -8.46
C GLU A 125 -36.65 9.89 -8.30
N HIS A 126 -36.56 10.38 -7.06
CA HIS A 126 -36.23 11.77 -6.74
C HIS A 126 -34.75 11.98 -6.35
N GLY A 127 -33.93 10.92 -6.42
CA GLY A 127 -32.55 10.94 -5.92
C GLY A 127 -32.45 10.83 -4.40
N ILE A 128 -31.25 11.05 -3.86
CA ILE A 128 -30.97 11.04 -2.42
C ILE A 128 -30.63 12.46 -1.94
N GLN A 129 -30.98 12.77 -0.68
CA GLN A 129 -30.65 14.05 -0.06
C GLN A 129 -29.14 14.22 0.19
N ASP A 130 -28.63 15.43 -0.02
CA ASP A 130 -27.20 15.76 0.09
C ASP A 130 -26.60 15.44 1.49
N HIS A 131 -27.38 15.40 2.56
CA HIS A 131 -26.81 15.09 3.87
C HIS A 131 -26.36 13.62 3.98
N VAL A 132 -26.89 12.70 3.18
CA VAL A 132 -26.68 11.25 3.34
C VAL A 132 -25.21 10.86 3.17
N PHE A 133 -24.54 11.33 2.11
CA PHE A 133 -23.14 10.98 1.87
C PHE A 133 -22.19 11.63 2.90
N ARG A 134 -22.52 12.84 3.37
CA ARG A 134 -21.77 13.52 4.44
C ARG A 134 -21.92 12.76 5.75
N CYS A 135 -23.14 12.39 6.12
CA CYS A 135 -23.41 11.59 7.31
C CYS A 135 -22.73 10.23 7.25
N ALA A 136 -22.73 9.57 6.08
CA ALA A 136 -21.99 8.32 5.87
C ALA A 136 -20.49 8.51 6.17
N SER A 137 -19.88 9.54 5.57
CA SER A 137 -18.45 9.80 5.75
C SER A 137 -18.09 10.16 7.19
N GLU A 138 -18.93 10.93 7.89
CA GLU A 138 -18.79 11.28 9.31
C GLU A 138 -18.96 10.08 10.24
N LEU A 139 -20.04 9.31 10.04
CA LEU A 139 -20.40 8.21 10.92
C LEU A 139 -19.38 7.08 10.83
N LEU A 140 -19.00 6.67 9.62
CA LEU A 140 -18.11 5.54 9.41
C LEU A 140 -16.68 5.83 9.87
N SER A 141 -16.18 7.06 9.63
CA SER A 141 -14.88 7.47 10.18
C SER A 141 -14.90 7.53 11.71
N ALA A 142 -15.99 8.04 12.32
CA ALA A 142 -16.14 8.05 13.77
C ALA A 142 -16.24 6.64 14.36
N VAL A 143 -17.07 5.75 13.79
CA VAL A 143 -17.27 4.37 14.26
C VAL A 143 -15.97 3.58 14.21
N THR A 144 -15.18 3.74 13.15
CA THR A 144 -13.87 3.09 13.03
C THR A 144 -12.92 3.53 14.15
N LEU A 145 -12.82 4.85 14.40
CA LEU A 145 -12.00 5.38 15.48
C LEU A 145 -12.49 4.94 16.87
N MET A 146 -13.81 4.95 17.11
CA MET A 146 -14.41 4.51 18.37
C MET A 146 -14.22 3.02 18.63
N SER A 147 -14.04 2.21 17.59
CA SER A 147 -13.86 0.76 17.69
C SER A 147 -12.46 0.35 18.15
N ILE A 148 -11.50 1.29 18.21
CA ILE A 148 -10.16 1.06 18.74
C ILE A 148 -10.23 0.97 20.27
N SER A 149 -10.42 -0.25 20.76
CA SER A 149 -10.60 -0.54 22.18
C SER A 149 -9.30 -0.38 23.01
N ALA A 150 -9.40 -0.48 24.33
CA ALA A 150 -8.22 -0.54 25.19
C ALA A 150 -7.32 -1.74 24.87
N SER A 151 -7.91 -2.91 24.58
CA SER A 151 -7.17 -4.11 24.21
C SER A 151 -6.43 -3.97 22.87
N VAL A 152 -7.05 -3.32 21.87
CA VAL A 152 -6.38 -3.01 20.59
C VAL A 152 -5.21 -2.06 20.83
N ARG A 153 -5.40 -1.00 21.63
CA ARG A 153 -4.30 -0.09 22.00
C ARG A 153 -3.16 -0.82 22.70
N GLU A 154 -3.48 -1.70 23.63
CA GLU A 154 -2.51 -2.53 24.34
C GLU A 154 -1.74 -3.44 23.37
N ALA A 155 -2.42 -4.14 22.47
CA ALA A 155 -1.81 -5.04 21.50
C ALA A 155 -0.81 -4.33 20.58
N PHE A 156 -1.22 -3.19 19.99
CA PHE A 156 -0.33 -2.39 19.13
C PHE A 156 0.82 -1.74 19.93
N ASN A 157 0.58 -1.31 21.18
CA ASN A 157 1.65 -0.82 22.06
C ASN A 157 2.68 -1.91 22.37
N ALA A 158 2.23 -3.12 22.73
CA ALA A 158 3.09 -4.26 23.06
C ALA A 158 3.91 -4.73 21.84
N ARG A 159 3.29 -4.74 20.65
CA ARG A 159 3.98 -5.03 19.38
C ARG A 159 5.07 -4.00 19.10
N ARG A 160 4.81 -2.71 19.34
CA ARG A 160 5.78 -1.63 19.17
C ARG A 160 6.96 -1.72 20.13
N SER A 161 6.70 -1.99 21.41
CA SER A 161 7.75 -2.08 22.42
C SER A 161 8.52 -3.40 22.35
N GLY A 162 7.95 -4.43 21.72
CA GLY A 162 8.49 -5.79 21.74
C GLY A 162 8.40 -6.45 23.11
N THR A 163 7.66 -5.86 24.05
CA THR A 163 7.53 -6.32 25.44
C THR A 163 6.10 -6.73 25.72
N ASN A 164 5.92 -7.86 26.42
CA ASN A 164 4.61 -8.40 26.79
C ASN A 164 3.66 -8.64 25.60
N TYR A 165 4.18 -8.90 24.39
CA TYR A 165 3.36 -9.25 23.23
C TYR A 165 2.93 -10.72 23.31
N THR A 166 1.88 -10.98 24.10
CA THR A 166 1.35 -12.32 24.35
C THR A 166 0.57 -12.87 23.15
N PRO A 167 0.36 -14.20 23.04
CA PRO A 167 -0.46 -14.78 21.99
C PRO A 167 -1.88 -14.19 21.91
N ASP A 168 -2.49 -13.86 23.05
CA ASP A 168 -3.82 -13.23 23.09
C ASP A 168 -3.82 -11.84 22.44
N LEU A 169 -2.76 -11.03 22.69
CA LEU A 169 -2.60 -9.72 22.07
C LEU A 169 -2.29 -9.83 20.57
N VAL A 170 -1.61 -10.88 20.13
CA VAL A 170 -1.41 -11.18 18.69
C VAL A 170 -2.76 -11.40 18.00
N VAL A 171 -3.65 -12.18 18.63
CA VAL A 171 -5.00 -12.43 18.07
C VAL A 171 -5.81 -11.14 17.97
N VAL A 172 -5.78 -10.28 19.00
CA VAL A 172 -6.44 -8.96 19.00
C VAL A 172 -5.87 -8.06 17.89
N HIS A 173 -4.54 -8.01 17.77
CA HIS A 173 -3.86 -7.27 16.71
C HIS A 173 -4.32 -7.72 15.32
N ASP A 174 -4.22 -9.01 15.03
CA ASP A 174 -4.50 -9.58 13.72
C ASP A 174 -5.98 -9.45 13.35
N ARG A 175 -6.87 -9.59 14.33
CA ARG A 175 -8.31 -9.40 14.13
C ARG A 175 -8.66 -7.96 13.80
N PHE A 176 -8.10 -6.99 14.52
CA PHE A 176 -8.33 -5.58 14.22
C PHE A 176 -7.75 -5.19 12.86
N GLU A 177 -6.53 -5.64 12.53
CA GLU A 177 -5.91 -5.37 11.23
C GLU A 177 -6.73 -5.96 10.06
N ALA A 178 -7.24 -7.19 10.23
CA ALA A 178 -8.14 -7.81 9.26
C ALA A 178 -9.45 -7.01 9.12
N ALA A 179 -10.09 -6.64 10.23
CA ALA A 179 -11.31 -5.84 10.24
C ALA A 179 -11.13 -4.48 9.56
N PHE A 180 -10.01 -3.79 9.82
CA PHE A 180 -9.71 -2.51 9.19
C PHE A 180 -9.47 -2.67 7.68
N SER A 181 -8.80 -3.74 7.27
CA SER A 181 -8.63 -4.05 5.85
C SER A 181 -9.96 -4.30 5.13
N GLU A 182 -10.86 -5.09 5.73
CA GLU A 182 -12.21 -5.34 5.20
C GLU A 182 -13.03 -4.05 5.10
N TYR A 183 -12.90 -3.16 6.09
CA TYR A 183 -13.53 -1.84 6.05
C TYR A 183 -13.03 -1.00 4.87
N LEU A 184 -11.70 -0.92 4.64
CA LEU A 184 -11.14 -0.15 3.52
C LEU A 184 -11.63 -0.70 2.17
N GLU A 185 -11.64 -2.03 2.01
CA GLU A 185 -12.13 -2.66 0.79
C GLU A 185 -13.64 -2.41 0.59
N GLY A 186 -14.44 -2.53 1.65
CA GLY A 186 -15.87 -2.26 1.65
C GLY A 186 -16.21 -0.83 1.21
N VAL A 187 -15.56 0.15 1.84
CA VAL A 187 -15.67 1.57 1.49
C VAL A 187 -15.29 1.82 0.03
N LEU A 188 -14.18 1.25 -0.43
CA LEU A 188 -13.70 1.47 -1.80
C LEU A 188 -14.64 0.84 -2.83
N ARG A 189 -15.13 -0.39 -2.58
CA ARG A 189 -16.15 -1.03 -3.43
C ARG A 189 -17.41 -0.18 -3.50
N TRP A 190 -17.86 0.38 -2.38
CA TRP A 190 -19.00 1.30 -2.36
C TRP A 190 -18.74 2.57 -3.16
N LEU A 191 -17.64 3.30 -2.88
CA LEU A 191 -17.31 4.54 -3.58
C LEU A 191 -17.20 4.33 -5.10
N GLN A 192 -16.78 3.15 -5.54
CA GLN A 192 -16.63 2.78 -6.95
C GLN A 192 -17.86 2.09 -7.54
N GLY A 193 -18.89 1.87 -6.73
CA GLY A 193 -20.15 1.24 -7.13
C GLY A 193 -20.85 2.03 -8.23
N GLN A 194 -21.56 1.31 -9.08
CA GLN A 194 -22.36 1.92 -10.14
C GLN A 194 -23.41 2.85 -9.53
N GLY A 195 -23.55 4.06 -10.07
CA GLY A 195 -24.52 5.04 -9.58
C GLY A 195 -24.06 5.85 -8.36
N VAL A 196 -23.04 5.39 -7.61
CA VAL A 196 -22.62 6.04 -6.36
C VAL A 196 -22.07 7.44 -6.58
N ARG A 197 -21.39 7.69 -7.70
CA ARG A 197 -20.91 9.03 -8.05
C ARG A 197 -22.05 10.06 -8.13
N HIS A 198 -23.26 9.67 -8.51
CA HIS A 198 -24.42 10.57 -8.62
C HIS A 198 -25.03 10.93 -7.28
N ILE A 199 -24.68 10.22 -6.20
CA ILE A 199 -25.09 10.55 -4.82
C ILE A 199 -24.37 11.81 -4.33
N PHE A 200 -23.20 12.13 -4.89
CA PHE A 200 -22.39 13.26 -4.46
C PHE A 200 -22.71 14.52 -5.30
N PRO A 201 -23.08 15.66 -4.68
CA PRO A 201 -23.43 16.90 -5.35
C PRO A 201 -22.28 17.40 -6.21
N THR A 202 -21.04 17.29 -5.71
CA THR A 202 -19.85 17.73 -6.43
C THR A 202 -18.77 16.65 -6.52
N ALA A 203 -17.91 16.76 -7.55
CA ALA A 203 -16.71 15.91 -7.67
C ALA A 203 -15.76 16.09 -6.47
N ARG A 204 -15.77 17.28 -5.86
CA ARG A 204 -14.96 17.60 -4.69
C ARG A 204 -15.42 16.81 -3.47
N GLU A 205 -16.71 16.76 -3.20
CA GLU A 205 -17.25 16.00 -2.06
C GLU A 205 -17.05 14.50 -2.23
N TYR A 206 -17.17 14.00 -3.47
CA TYR A 206 -16.82 12.63 -3.80
C TYR A 206 -15.35 12.31 -3.47
N LEU A 207 -14.42 13.19 -3.85
CA LEU A 207 -13.00 13.02 -3.51
C LEU A 207 -12.75 13.15 -2.01
N GLN A 208 -13.41 14.08 -1.32
CA GLN A 208 -13.32 14.23 0.13
C GLN A 208 -13.79 12.98 0.86
N ALA A 209 -14.77 12.23 0.32
CA ALA A 209 -15.19 10.96 0.89
C ALA A 209 -14.07 9.91 0.84
N TYR A 210 -13.30 9.81 -0.26
CA TYR A 210 -12.10 8.97 -0.30
C TYR A 210 -11.11 9.37 0.80
N HIS A 211 -10.76 10.66 0.89
CA HIS A 211 -9.77 11.10 1.87
C HIS A 211 -10.24 10.90 3.32
N LYS A 212 -11.51 11.13 3.60
CA LYS A 212 -12.06 10.98 4.96
C LYS A 212 -12.19 9.52 5.37
N LEU A 213 -12.68 8.66 4.48
CA LEU A 213 -12.91 7.25 4.81
C LEU A 213 -11.62 6.41 4.77
N LEU A 214 -10.61 6.83 4.01
CA LEU A 214 -9.27 6.21 3.98
C LEU A 214 -8.29 6.79 5.02
N PHE A 215 -8.75 7.71 5.87
CA PHE A 215 -7.94 8.37 6.89
C PHE A 215 -6.75 9.17 6.32
N MET A 216 -6.99 9.95 5.27
CA MET A 216 -6.01 10.80 4.58
C MET A 216 -6.25 12.31 4.78
N GLU A 217 -7.38 12.70 5.38
CA GLU A 217 -7.61 14.09 5.82
C GLU A 217 -6.76 14.49 7.03
N ARG A 218 -6.70 15.79 7.30
CA ARG A 218 -6.02 16.32 8.50
C ARG A 218 -6.80 16.00 9.78
N ALA A 219 -6.09 16.01 10.92
CA ALA A 219 -6.65 15.67 12.23
C ALA A 219 -7.89 16.50 12.60
N GLU A 220 -7.92 17.78 12.22
CA GLU A 220 -9.01 18.71 12.54
C GLU A 220 -10.36 18.24 11.97
N VAL A 221 -10.35 17.50 10.85
CA VAL A 221 -11.57 16.96 10.23
C VAL A 221 -12.22 15.88 11.11
N TYR A 222 -11.42 15.11 11.84
CA TYR A 222 -11.91 14.03 12.71
C TYR A 222 -12.17 14.53 14.14
N CYS A 223 -11.27 15.37 14.67
CA CYS A 223 -11.43 15.97 16.00
C CYS A 223 -12.56 17.00 16.03
N GLY A 224 -12.84 17.66 14.92
CA GLY A 224 -13.92 18.65 14.79
C GLY A 224 -15.32 18.06 14.69
N LEU A 225 -15.45 16.73 14.60
CA LEU A 225 -16.76 16.08 14.68
C LEU A 225 -17.39 16.39 16.04
N GLU A 226 -18.68 16.70 16.06
CA GLU A 226 -19.37 16.89 17.33
C GLU A 226 -19.29 15.60 18.15
N GLN A 227 -18.81 15.74 19.40
CA GLN A 227 -18.44 14.65 20.29
C GLN A 227 -17.28 13.78 19.77
N GLY A 228 -16.51 14.19 18.76
CA GLY A 228 -15.35 13.47 18.22
C GLY A 228 -14.25 13.19 19.24
N PRO A 229 -13.23 12.40 18.88
CA PRO A 229 -12.08 12.17 19.76
C PRO A 229 -11.36 13.50 20.03
N THR A 230 -10.78 13.62 21.23
CA THR A 230 -9.78 14.66 21.50
C THR A 230 -8.56 14.48 20.59
N GLU A 231 -7.75 15.52 20.43
CA GLU A 231 -6.56 15.45 19.58
C GLU A 231 -5.58 14.36 20.04
N ALA A 232 -5.43 14.15 21.35
CA ALA A 232 -4.59 13.09 21.91
C ALA A 232 -5.17 11.68 21.66
N GLU A 233 -6.48 11.51 21.78
CA GLU A 233 -7.16 10.25 21.45
C GLU A 233 -7.07 9.95 19.96
N TYR A 234 -7.29 10.96 19.11
CA TYR A 234 -7.15 10.84 17.67
C TYR A 234 -5.73 10.44 17.30
N ALA A 235 -4.70 11.11 17.82
CA ALA A 235 -3.31 10.77 17.53
C ALA A 235 -2.98 9.31 17.88
N THR A 236 -3.51 8.82 19.00
CA THR A 236 -3.34 7.41 19.42
C THR A 236 -4.04 6.44 18.46
N CYS A 237 -5.30 6.74 18.10
CA CYS A 237 -6.10 5.92 17.19
C CYS A 237 -5.53 5.91 15.76
N PHE A 238 -5.16 7.09 15.27
CA PHE A 238 -4.59 7.28 13.95
C PHE A 238 -3.27 6.54 13.80
N LYS A 239 -2.42 6.54 14.84
CA LYS A 239 -1.18 5.75 14.85
C LYS A 239 -1.45 4.26 14.63
N ILE A 240 -2.48 3.70 15.26
CA ILE A 240 -2.88 2.30 15.07
C ILE A 240 -3.38 2.05 13.64
N ILE A 241 -4.18 2.96 13.09
CA ILE A 241 -4.63 2.90 11.69
C ILE A 241 -3.44 2.90 10.72
N CYS A 242 -2.43 3.72 10.98
CA CYS A 242 -1.22 3.80 10.14
C CYS A 242 -0.33 2.55 10.24
N GLU A 243 -0.34 1.86 11.39
CA GLU A 243 0.42 0.63 11.64
C GLU A 243 -0.24 -0.62 11.01
N CYS A 244 -1.50 -0.52 10.57
CA CYS A 244 -2.18 -1.60 9.85
C CYS A 244 -1.59 -1.78 8.44
N ARG A 245 -1.33 -3.04 8.05
CA ARG A 245 -0.70 -3.36 6.76
C ARG A 245 -1.58 -3.01 5.56
N LEU A 246 -0.95 -2.44 4.53
CA LEU A 246 -1.60 -2.14 3.26
C LEU A 246 -1.70 -3.41 2.39
N LYS A 247 -2.92 -3.77 1.97
CA LYS A 247 -3.18 -4.92 1.10
C LYS A 247 -3.20 -4.54 -0.38
N GLU A 248 -2.81 -5.47 -1.25
CA GLU A 248 -2.90 -5.32 -2.71
C GLU A 248 -4.35 -5.10 -3.18
N SER A 249 -5.33 -5.74 -2.55
CA SER A 249 -6.76 -5.59 -2.85
C SER A 249 -7.24 -4.14 -2.78
N VAL A 250 -6.82 -3.41 -1.74
CA VAL A 250 -7.09 -1.98 -1.55
C VAL A 250 -6.49 -1.16 -2.71
N LEU A 251 -5.25 -1.45 -3.09
CA LEU A 251 -4.58 -0.80 -4.20
C LEU A 251 -5.28 -1.07 -5.54
N ARG A 252 -5.68 -2.32 -5.80
CA ARG A 252 -6.39 -2.72 -7.02
C ARG A 252 -7.73 -2.05 -7.16
N LEU A 253 -8.48 -1.92 -6.06
CA LEU A 253 -9.72 -1.15 -6.06
C LEU A 253 -9.44 0.29 -6.53
N ILE A 254 -8.51 1.01 -5.90
CA ILE A 254 -8.20 2.41 -6.27
C ILE A 254 -7.68 2.55 -7.70
N ILE A 255 -6.78 1.65 -8.13
CA ILE A 255 -6.22 1.64 -9.50
C ILE A 255 -7.31 1.34 -10.55
N GLY A 256 -8.32 0.57 -10.14
CA GLY A 256 -9.44 0.16 -10.97
C GLY A 256 -9.07 -1.03 -11.85
N ASP A 257 -9.60 -2.20 -11.51
CA ASP A 257 -9.78 -3.31 -12.46
C ASP A 257 -11.13 -3.18 -13.22
N HIS A 258 -12.00 -2.28 -12.76
CA HIS A 258 -13.31 -1.93 -13.33
C HIS A 258 -13.44 -0.41 -13.55
N PHE A 259 -14.54 0.05 -14.17
CA PHE A 259 -14.77 1.47 -14.46
C PHE A 259 -14.84 2.28 -13.16
N THR A 260 -13.87 3.16 -12.91
CA THR A 260 -13.87 4.05 -11.73
C THR A 260 -14.33 5.45 -12.12
N SER A 261 -15.11 6.10 -11.24
CA SER A 261 -15.46 7.52 -11.37
C SER A 261 -14.40 8.46 -10.78
N LEU A 262 -13.32 7.90 -10.24
CA LEU A 262 -12.21 8.61 -9.64
C LEU A 262 -11.27 9.11 -10.74
N ASP A 263 -10.88 10.38 -10.68
CA ASP A 263 -9.89 10.92 -11.59
C ASP A 263 -8.55 10.20 -11.44
N ASN A 264 -7.92 9.86 -12.57
CA ASN A 264 -6.67 9.08 -12.56
C ASN A 264 -5.55 9.75 -11.75
N GLN A 265 -5.48 11.09 -11.76
CA GLN A 265 -4.43 11.82 -11.04
C GLN A 265 -4.65 11.74 -9.54
N GLU A 266 -5.90 11.83 -9.10
CA GLU A 266 -6.27 11.65 -7.70
C GLU A 266 -6.07 10.21 -7.24
N ALA A 267 -6.36 9.22 -8.09
CA ALA A 267 -6.04 7.80 -7.81
C ALA A 267 -4.54 7.61 -7.51
N ILE A 268 -3.65 8.16 -8.34
CA ILE A 268 -2.19 8.09 -8.10
C ILE A 268 -1.81 8.78 -6.79
N ARG A 269 -2.44 9.91 -6.43
CA ARG A 269 -2.16 10.62 -5.17
C ARG A 269 -2.61 9.84 -3.94
N ILE A 270 -3.79 9.21 -4.00
CA ILE A 270 -4.30 8.35 -2.94
C ILE A 270 -3.36 7.17 -2.74
N ILE A 271 -2.97 6.48 -3.83
CA ILE A 271 -2.03 5.36 -3.80
C ILE A 271 -0.69 5.78 -3.21
N GLU A 272 -0.13 6.92 -3.65
CA GLU A 272 1.12 7.45 -3.10
C GLU A 272 1.00 7.71 -1.60
N GLY A 273 -0.09 8.37 -1.16
CA GLY A 273 -0.29 8.71 0.25
C GLY A 273 -0.44 7.48 1.14
N LEU A 274 -1.22 6.49 0.71
CA LEU A 274 -1.35 5.21 1.42
C LEU A 274 -0.02 4.45 1.49
N THR A 275 0.72 4.41 0.38
CA THR A 275 2.01 3.71 0.31
C THR A 275 3.06 4.40 1.18
N LYS A 276 3.15 5.73 1.17
CA LYS A 276 4.04 6.49 2.05
C LYS A 276 3.70 6.29 3.51
N ARG A 277 2.42 6.37 3.87
CA ARG A 277 1.96 6.09 5.24
C ARG A 277 2.42 4.72 5.72
N ALA A 278 2.33 3.70 4.86
CA ALA A 278 2.81 2.35 5.17
C ALA A 278 4.33 2.27 5.32
N VAL A 279 5.11 3.04 4.55
CA VAL A 279 6.57 3.13 4.69
C VAL A 279 6.95 3.80 6.01
N GLU A 280 6.37 4.98 6.28
CA GLU A 280 6.70 5.83 7.44
C GLU A 280 6.31 5.18 8.78
N ASN A 281 5.29 4.32 8.79
CA ASN A 281 4.79 3.67 10.01
C ASN A 281 5.19 2.20 10.11
N ARG A 282 6.17 1.78 9.30
CA ARG A 282 6.67 0.42 9.30
C ARG A 282 7.41 0.10 10.61
N LEU A 283 7.05 -1.02 11.25
CA LEU A 283 7.70 -1.46 12.48
C LEU A 283 8.93 -2.32 12.20
N ALA A 284 9.91 -2.29 13.11
CA ALA A 284 11.12 -3.13 13.02
C ALA A 284 10.78 -4.63 13.01
N ALA A 285 9.71 -5.03 13.70
CA ALA A 285 9.20 -6.40 13.68
C ALA A 285 8.83 -6.88 12.26
N ASP A 286 8.47 -5.95 11.36
CA ASP A 286 8.08 -6.25 9.98
C ASP A 286 9.25 -6.20 9.00
N ALA A 287 10.49 -6.07 9.48
CA ALA A 287 11.67 -5.99 8.60
C ALA A 287 11.75 -7.17 7.60
N HIS A 288 11.27 -8.35 8.01
CA HIS A 288 11.28 -9.58 7.21
C HIS A 288 10.08 -9.74 6.25
N LEU A 289 9.13 -8.80 6.23
CA LEU A 289 7.95 -8.86 5.36
C LEU A 289 8.10 -7.90 4.18
N PRO A 290 7.46 -8.13 3.02
CA PRO A 290 7.37 -7.09 1.99
C PRO A 290 6.54 -5.90 2.51
N LEU A 291 6.65 -4.73 1.87
CA LEU A 291 5.78 -3.59 2.21
C LEU A 291 4.31 -3.91 1.86
N VAL A 292 4.10 -4.51 0.69
CA VAL A 292 2.82 -5.02 0.21
C VAL A 292 3.10 -6.36 -0.44
N ILE A 293 2.30 -7.38 -0.13
CA ILE A 293 2.37 -8.68 -0.82
C ILE A 293 1.67 -8.51 -2.17
N LEU A 294 2.42 -8.64 -3.27
CA LEU A 294 1.90 -8.48 -4.63
C LEU A 294 1.78 -9.82 -5.33
N THR A 295 0.57 -10.21 -5.69
CA THR A 295 0.27 -11.47 -6.39
C THR A 295 0.52 -11.38 -7.89
N ASN A 296 0.29 -10.22 -8.52
CA ASN A 296 0.63 -9.98 -9.92
C ASN A 296 1.21 -8.56 -10.10
N PRO A 297 2.49 -8.36 -9.73
CA PRO A 297 3.09 -7.03 -9.70
C PRO A 297 3.19 -6.39 -11.09
N VAL A 298 3.46 -7.16 -12.15
CA VAL A 298 3.56 -6.62 -13.52
C VAL A 298 2.22 -6.02 -13.96
N HIS A 299 1.12 -6.74 -13.75
CA HIS A 299 -0.21 -6.21 -14.07
C HIS A 299 -0.52 -4.93 -13.27
N LEU A 300 -0.25 -4.94 -11.95
CA LEU A 300 -0.53 -3.80 -11.09
C LEU A 300 0.29 -2.56 -11.48
N ILE A 301 1.58 -2.75 -11.77
CA ILE A 301 2.49 -1.69 -12.21
C ILE A 301 2.03 -1.12 -13.56
N ASP A 302 1.71 -1.98 -14.53
CA ASP A 302 1.21 -1.53 -15.84
C ASP A 302 -0.08 -0.71 -15.70
N ARG A 303 -1.02 -1.15 -14.85
CA ARG A 303 -2.25 -0.39 -14.55
C ARG A 303 -1.97 0.94 -13.88
N LEU A 304 -1.00 1.01 -12.95
CA LEU A 304 -0.56 2.28 -12.34
C LEU A 304 -0.03 3.26 -13.40
N PHE A 305 0.75 2.80 -14.37
CA PHE A 305 1.23 3.65 -15.47
C PHE A 305 0.10 4.09 -16.41
N GLN A 306 -0.92 3.26 -16.61
CA GLN A 306 -2.10 3.66 -17.39
C GLN A 306 -2.88 4.81 -16.76
N LEU A 307 -2.87 4.95 -15.43
CA LEU A 307 -3.44 6.13 -14.76
C LEU A 307 -2.68 7.42 -15.12
N SER A 308 -1.38 7.34 -15.40
CA SER A 308 -0.59 8.51 -15.77
C SER A 308 -0.81 8.97 -17.22
N ALA A 309 -1.52 8.18 -18.03
CA ALA A 309 -1.75 8.43 -19.45
C ALA A 309 -2.44 9.79 -19.69
N TYR A 310 -1.95 10.50 -20.70
CA TYR A 310 -2.57 11.71 -21.20
C TYR A 310 -3.80 11.34 -22.04
N ARG A 311 -4.95 11.93 -21.71
CA ARG A 311 -6.18 11.78 -22.49
C ARG A 311 -6.74 13.16 -22.78
N SER A 312 -6.96 13.47 -24.05
CA SER A 312 -7.61 14.71 -24.46
C SER A 312 -9.12 14.63 -24.20
N PRO A 313 -9.73 15.57 -23.46
CA PRO A 313 -11.17 15.55 -23.22
C PRO A 313 -11.98 15.65 -24.52
N GLY A 314 -12.88 14.70 -24.76
CA GLY A 314 -13.83 14.76 -25.87
C GLY A 314 -13.24 14.50 -27.27
N ILE A 315 -11.97 14.09 -27.37
CA ILE A 315 -11.31 13.76 -28.65
C ILE A 315 -10.79 12.34 -28.59
N THR A 316 -11.25 11.48 -29.52
CA THR A 316 -10.65 10.17 -29.74
C THR A 316 -9.35 10.36 -30.53
N MET A 317 -8.22 10.10 -29.86
CA MET A 317 -6.90 10.21 -30.48
C MET A 317 -6.61 8.97 -31.32
N PRO A 318 -5.95 9.12 -32.49
CA PRO A 318 -5.32 8.00 -33.17
C PRO A 318 -4.34 7.26 -32.23
N ASP A 319 -4.16 5.96 -32.43
CA ASP A 319 -3.32 5.12 -31.56
C ASP A 319 -1.86 5.62 -31.47
N GLU A 320 -1.34 6.20 -32.55
CA GLU A 320 -0.02 6.83 -32.62
C GLU A 320 0.15 8.01 -31.66
N HIS A 321 -0.93 8.72 -31.35
CA HIS A 321 -0.92 9.86 -30.42
C HIS A 321 -1.40 9.51 -29.01
N ASN A 322 -1.78 8.25 -28.76
CA ASN A 322 -2.26 7.78 -27.45
C ASN A 322 -1.13 7.18 -26.59
N GLN A 323 0.11 7.63 -26.81
CA GLN A 323 1.31 7.02 -26.24
C GLN A 323 1.92 7.83 -25.10
N PHE A 324 1.30 8.94 -24.69
CA PHE A 324 1.88 9.88 -23.73
C PHE A 324 1.29 9.74 -22.33
N ALA A 325 2.08 10.14 -21.35
CA ALA A 325 1.70 10.32 -19.96
C ALA A 325 2.10 11.71 -19.48
N PHE A 326 1.39 12.21 -18.48
CA PHE A 326 1.82 13.37 -17.74
C PHE A 326 3.12 13.03 -16.97
N LYS A 327 4.21 13.72 -17.32
CA LYS A 327 5.56 13.49 -16.79
C LYS A 327 5.60 13.50 -15.26
N LYS A 328 4.87 14.42 -14.63
CA LYS A 328 4.72 14.50 -13.16
C LYS A 328 4.18 13.19 -12.55
N TYR A 329 3.19 12.57 -13.18
CA TYR A 329 2.54 11.36 -12.67
C TYR A 329 3.29 10.09 -13.08
N TYR A 330 3.94 10.07 -14.24
CA TYR A 330 4.84 9.01 -14.66
C TYR A 330 5.97 8.79 -13.64
N TRP A 331 6.65 9.87 -13.23
CA TRP A 331 7.71 9.76 -12.22
C TRP A 331 7.19 9.45 -10.81
N LYS A 332 5.98 9.92 -10.49
CA LYS A 332 5.31 9.55 -9.24
C LYS A 332 4.97 8.05 -9.21
N ALA A 333 4.54 7.47 -10.33
CA ALA A 333 4.32 6.04 -10.44
C ALA A 333 5.62 5.26 -10.17
N TRP A 334 6.75 5.65 -10.76
CA TRP A 334 8.03 5.00 -10.45
C TRP A 334 8.43 5.09 -8.98
N TYR A 335 8.19 6.23 -8.33
CA TYR A 335 8.45 6.39 -6.90
C TYR A 335 7.59 5.42 -6.06
N ILE A 336 6.32 5.23 -6.43
CA ILE A 336 5.43 4.23 -5.81
C ILE A 336 5.97 2.81 -6.04
N VAL A 337 6.39 2.48 -7.26
CA VAL A 337 6.97 1.16 -7.60
C VAL A 337 8.22 0.87 -6.75
N MET A 338 9.11 1.85 -6.57
CA MET A 338 10.28 1.70 -5.69
C MET A 338 9.88 1.41 -4.24
N MET A 339 8.81 2.05 -3.72
CA MET A 339 8.31 1.73 -2.38
C MET A 339 7.78 0.30 -2.31
N TRP A 340 6.92 -0.11 -3.25
CA TRP A 340 6.34 -1.46 -3.24
C TRP A 340 7.38 -2.57 -3.36
N THR A 341 8.41 -2.37 -4.16
CA THR A 341 9.37 -3.41 -4.52
C THR A 341 10.61 -3.44 -3.63
N CYS A 342 11.03 -2.28 -3.09
CA CYS A 342 12.33 -2.13 -2.42
C CYS A 342 12.24 -1.53 -1.01
N ALA A 343 11.13 -0.88 -0.61
CA ALA A 343 11.02 -0.30 0.75
C ALA A 343 10.59 -1.32 1.81
N GLY A 344 10.43 -2.59 1.44
CA GLY A 344 10.21 -3.76 2.32
C GLY A 344 11.28 -4.83 2.13
N LYS A 345 11.06 -6.04 2.66
CA LYS A 345 11.70 -7.23 2.07
C LYS A 345 11.39 -7.25 0.58
N VAL A 346 12.39 -7.56 -0.23
CA VAL A 346 12.24 -7.63 -1.68
C VAL A 346 11.15 -8.65 -2.04
N CYS A 347 10.25 -8.27 -2.95
CA CYS A 347 9.14 -9.11 -3.39
C CYS A 347 9.64 -10.41 -4.04
N ASP A 348 8.96 -11.53 -3.81
CA ASP A 348 9.32 -12.84 -4.36
C ASP A 348 9.31 -12.84 -5.91
N GLU A 349 8.47 -12.00 -6.51
CA GLU A 349 8.34 -11.84 -7.97
C GLU A 349 9.33 -10.82 -8.57
N MET A 350 10.37 -10.43 -7.82
CA MET A 350 11.33 -9.41 -8.23
C MET A 350 12.02 -9.74 -9.56
N GLU A 351 12.34 -11.01 -9.86
CA GLU A 351 12.92 -11.42 -11.14
C GLU A 351 12.09 -10.96 -12.35
N LYS A 352 10.78 -11.21 -12.30
CA LYS A 352 9.87 -10.81 -13.39
C LYS A 352 9.81 -9.30 -13.51
N ILE A 353 9.72 -8.58 -12.39
CA ILE A 353 9.66 -7.11 -12.38
C ILE A 353 10.97 -6.53 -12.92
N TYR A 354 12.12 -7.02 -12.44
CA TYR A 354 13.45 -6.59 -12.83
C TYR A 354 13.66 -6.80 -14.34
N ALA A 355 13.31 -7.98 -14.87
CA ALA A 355 13.41 -8.25 -16.31
C ALA A 355 12.51 -7.34 -17.16
N THR A 356 11.30 -7.02 -16.66
CA THR A 356 10.28 -6.28 -17.41
C THR A 356 10.54 -4.77 -17.50
N TYR A 357 11.16 -4.17 -16.47
CA TYR A 357 11.19 -2.70 -16.31
C TYR A 357 12.62 -2.14 -16.25
N PRO A 358 13.18 -1.65 -17.37
CA PRO A 358 14.55 -1.11 -17.41
C PRO A 358 14.77 0.11 -16.49
N GLN A 359 13.78 0.99 -16.35
CA GLN A 359 13.87 2.13 -15.44
C GLN A 359 14.02 1.70 -13.97
N LEU A 360 13.32 0.64 -13.56
CA LEU A 360 13.46 0.07 -12.22
C LEU A 360 14.87 -0.45 -12.00
N ARG A 361 15.42 -1.17 -12.99
CA ARG A 361 16.79 -1.70 -12.90
C ARG A 361 17.81 -0.59 -12.75
N LEU A 362 17.65 0.52 -13.48
CA LEU A 362 18.48 1.71 -13.30
C LEU A 362 18.38 2.27 -11.87
N PHE A 363 17.18 2.37 -11.30
CA PHE A 363 17.01 2.83 -9.92
C PHE A 363 17.62 1.89 -8.89
N ILE A 364 17.43 0.58 -9.04
CA ILE A 364 18.10 -0.43 -8.21
C ILE A 364 19.62 -0.29 -8.35
N HIS A 365 20.13 -0.07 -9.56
CA HIS A 365 21.55 0.15 -9.80
C HIS A 365 22.06 1.39 -9.06
N MET A 366 21.38 2.55 -9.19
CA MET A 366 21.71 3.78 -8.46
C MET A 366 21.80 3.55 -6.94
N VAL A 367 20.85 2.79 -6.38
CA VAL A 367 20.81 2.45 -4.95
C VAL A 367 22.00 1.57 -4.56
N LEU A 368 22.31 0.54 -5.36
CA LEU A 368 23.39 -0.39 -5.09
C LEU A 368 24.78 0.27 -5.19
N VAL A 369 25.02 1.13 -6.19
CA VAL A 369 26.28 1.88 -6.31
C VAL A 369 26.33 3.14 -5.44
N LYS A 370 25.22 3.48 -4.76
CA LYS A 370 25.04 4.73 -3.99
C LYS A 370 25.40 5.98 -4.80
N SER A 371 25.06 5.96 -6.09
CA SER A 371 25.29 7.09 -7.00
C SER A 371 23.96 7.46 -7.64
N PHE A 372 23.35 8.51 -7.11
CA PHE A 372 22.05 9.02 -7.57
C PHE A 372 22.28 10.10 -8.61
N ARG A 373 22.61 9.67 -9.84
CA ARG A 373 22.79 10.56 -10.99
C ARG A 373 22.46 9.82 -12.28
N PHE A 374 22.21 10.57 -13.34
CA PHE A 374 22.09 10.02 -14.69
C PHE A 374 22.80 10.96 -15.66
N PRO A 375 23.58 10.45 -16.63
CA PRO A 375 23.80 9.04 -16.94
C PRO A 375 24.81 8.34 -16.01
N LEU A 376 24.76 7.01 -16.00
CA LEU A 376 25.67 6.10 -15.32
C LEU A 376 26.06 4.97 -16.27
N GLU A 377 27.21 4.36 -16.03
CA GLU A 377 27.57 3.10 -16.68
C GLU A 377 26.64 1.99 -16.17
N PHE A 378 25.89 1.38 -17.08
CA PHE A 378 24.81 0.45 -16.75
C PHE A 378 24.51 -0.44 -17.97
N GLU A 379 24.24 -1.72 -17.75
CA GLU A 379 23.91 -2.71 -18.80
C GLU A 379 24.86 -2.69 -20.02
N GLY A 380 26.16 -2.63 -19.74
CA GLY A 380 27.20 -2.72 -20.78
C GLY A 380 27.35 -1.47 -21.65
N LYS A 381 26.71 -0.35 -21.29
CA LYS A 381 26.89 0.95 -21.95
C LYS A 381 27.57 1.95 -21.03
N THR A 382 28.43 2.80 -21.59
CA THR A 382 29.07 3.90 -20.87
C THR A 382 28.07 5.02 -20.58
N ALA A 383 28.47 5.96 -19.71
CA ALA A 383 27.65 7.12 -19.40
C ALA A 383 27.37 7.99 -20.65
N GLU A 384 28.36 8.13 -21.53
CA GLU A 384 28.24 8.88 -22.79
C GLU A 384 27.32 8.18 -23.79
N GLU A 385 27.38 6.85 -23.88
CA GLU A 385 26.47 6.08 -24.74
C GLU A 385 25.02 6.20 -24.27
N TRP A 386 24.78 6.15 -22.95
CA TRP A 386 23.45 6.39 -22.40
C TRP A 386 22.96 7.81 -22.64
N ASP A 387 23.84 8.81 -22.54
CA ASP A 387 23.50 10.21 -22.83
C ASP A 387 23.04 10.39 -24.28
N ALA A 388 23.79 9.82 -25.22
CA ALA A 388 23.47 9.88 -26.64
C ALA A 388 22.15 9.17 -26.98
N VAL A 389 21.94 7.97 -26.44
CA VAL A 389 20.72 7.19 -26.67
C VAL A 389 19.48 7.88 -26.06
N GLU A 390 19.61 8.46 -24.87
CA GLU A 390 18.50 9.19 -24.23
C GLU A 390 18.18 10.50 -24.95
N SER A 391 19.21 11.23 -25.41
CA SER A 391 19.03 12.46 -26.18
C SER A 391 18.33 12.21 -27.52
N ASP A 392 18.70 11.15 -28.25
CA ASP A 392 18.00 10.75 -29.49
C ASP A 392 16.52 10.41 -29.25
N VAL A 393 16.22 9.70 -28.15
CA VAL A 393 14.82 9.39 -27.78
C VAL A 393 14.06 10.62 -27.30
N ALA A 394 14.72 11.55 -26.61
CA ALA A 394 14.12 12.81 -26.16
C ALA A 394 13.74 13.71 -27.35
N GLU A 395 14.59 13.78 -28.39
CA GLU A 395 14.26 14.51 -29.63
C GLU A 395 13.08 13.85 -30.37
N LYS A 396 13.07 12.52 -30.51
CA LYS A 396 11.91 11.80 -31.08
C LYS A 396 10.63 11.98 -30.28
N GLU A 397 10.73 12.03 -28.95
CA GLU A 397 9.59 12.33 -28.08
C GLU A 397 9.08 13.76 -28.30
N LYS A 398 9.98 14.73 -28.39
CA LYS A 398 9.65 16.13 -28.67
C LYS A 398 8.94 16.28 -30.00
N GLU A 399 9.44 15.66 -31.07
CA GLU A 399 8.80 15.66 -32.39
C GLU A 399 7.39 15.03 -32.34
N ALA A 400 7.23 13.91 -31.65
CA ALA A 400 5.93 13.25 -31.52
C ALA A 400 4.92 14.07 -30.69
N ILE A 401 5.38 14.79 -29.66
CA ILE A 401 4.54 15.74 -28.91
C ILE A 401 4.10 16.88 -29.83
N PHE A 402 4.99 17.47 -30.63
CA PHE A 402 4.62 18.52 -31.58
C PHE A 402 3.62 18.03 -32.62
N SER A 403 3.81 16.82 -33.13
CA SER A 403 2.88 16.19 -34.07
C SER A 403 1.48 16.04 -33.44
N MET A 404 1.41 15.50 -32.22
CA MET A 404 0.17 15.37 -31.47
C MET A 404 -0.49 16.72 -31.16
N GLU A 405 0.27 17.72 -30.70
CA GLU A 405 -0.27 19.06 -30.42
C GLU A 405 -0.75 19.76 -31.69
N SER A 406 -0.05 19.56 -32.80
CA SER A 406 -0.47 20.08 -34.10
C SER A 406 -1.78 19.44 -34.56
N PHE A 407 -1.94 18.14 -34.34
CA PHE A 407 -3.21 17.44 -34.58
C PHE A 407 -4.36 18.01 -33.71
N LEU A 408 -4.10 18.22 -32.42
CA LEU A 408 -5.11 18.75 -31.48
C LEU A 408 -5.50 20.21 -31.78
N SER A 409 -4.51 21.05 -32.08
CA SER A 409 -4.71 22.49 -32.33
C SER A 409 -5.10 22.82 -33.77
N LYS A 410 -4.86 21.90 -34.72
CA LYS A 410 -4.94 22.10 -36.18
C LYS A 410 -4.01 23.21 -36.69
N LEU A 411 -2.97 23.53 -35.94
CA LEU A 411 -1.95 24.53 -36.26
C LEU A 411 -0.57 23.88 -36.21
N SER A 412 0.41 24.43 -36.93
CA SER A 412 1.79 23.98 -36.80
C SER A 412 2.34 24.40 -35.44
N VAL A 413 2.78 23.43 -34.63
CA VAL A 413 3.38 23.68 -33.32
C VAL A 413 4.90 23.59 -33.41
N ASN A 414 5.57 24.51 -32.75
CA ASN A 414 7.02 24.56 -32.56
C ASN A 414 7.35 24.67 -31.07
N GLU A 415 8.63 24.71 -30.73
CA GLU A 415 9.08 24.72 -29.33
C GLU A 415 8.55 25.91 -28.52
N GLU A 416 8.45 27.09 -29.12
CA GLU A 416 7.98 28.31 -28.44
C GLU A 416 6.45 28.35 -28.27
N SER A 417 5.70 27.73 -29.18
CA SER A 417 4.23 27.71 -29.17
C SER A 417 3.64 26.51 -28.42
N SER A 418 4.46 25.50 -28.15
CA SER A 418 4.06 24.24 -27.54
C SER A 418 3.65 24.40 -26.07
N LYS A 419 2.53 23.78 -25.69
CA LYS A 419 1.99 23.84 -24.32
C LYS A 419 2.20 22.56 -23.53
N LEU A 420 2.42 21.43 -24.20
CA LEU A 420 2.56 20.11 -23.58
C LEU A 420 4.02 19.64 -23.54
N ILE A 421 4.92 20.26 -24.31
CA ILE A 421 6.36 20.04 -24.15
C ILE A 421 6.79 20.32 -22.69
N GLY A 422 7.59 19.42 -22.12
CA GLY A 422 7.99 19.46 -20.72
C GLY A 422 6.91 18.96 -19.72
N LEU A 423 5.63 18.94 -20.10
CA LEU A 423 4.55 18.38 -19.30
C LEU A 423 4.30 16.89 -19.60
N LEU A 424 4.47 16.49 -20.85
CA LEU A 424 4.25 15.12 -21.31
C LEU A 424 5.55 14.37 -21.57
N CYS A 425 5.43 13.05 -21.61
CA CYS A 425 6.49 12.13 -21.99
C CYS A 425 5.86 10.79 -22.43
N TYR A 426 6.54 9.94 -23.20
CA TYR A 426 6.00 8.62 -23.56
C TYR A 426 5.68 7.78 -22.30
N ASN A 427 4.53 7.12 -22.34
CA ASN A 427 4.06 6.17 -21.34
C ASN A 427 4.55 4.75 -21.65
N GLN A 428 5.87 4.58 -21.72
CA GLN A 428 6.51 3.30 -22.05
C GLN A 428 7.37 2.83 -20.88
N PRO A 429 6.77 2.35 -19.77
CA PRO A 429 7.53 1.91 -18.59
C PRO A 429 8.43 0.70 -18.86
N LYS A 430 8.12 -0.09 -19.90
CA LYS A 430 8.92 -1.23 -20.38
C LYS A 430 9.97 -0.83 -21.43
N GLY A 431 9.96 0.44 -21.84
CA GLY A 431 10.95 1.00 -22.75
C GLY A 431 12.30 1.23 -22.05
N MET A 432 13.25 1.77 -22.81
CA MET A 432 14.57 2.09 -22.27
C MET A 432 14.53 3.07 -21.08
N PRO A 433 15.53 3.04 -20.18
CA PRO A 433 15.62 4.00 -19.08
C PRO A 433 15.68 5.44 -19.59
N ARG A 434 14.95 6.32 -18.91
CA ARG A 434 14.84 7.76 -19.18
C ARG A 434 15.63 8.54 -18.15
N ARG A 435 16.07 9.75 -18.50
CA ARG A 435 16.66 10.68 -17.55
C ARG A 435 15.65 11.07 -16.47
N PRO A 436 15.86 10.67 -15.20
CA PRO A 436 14.98 11.08 -14.11
C PRO A 436 15.22 12.57 -13.80
N PRO A 437 14.16 13.35 -13.56
CA PRO A 437 14.29 14.71 -13.06
C PRO A 437 15.06 14.76 -11.73
N GLU A 438 15.83 15.81 -11.50
CA GLU A 438 16.67 15.98 -10.31
C GLU A 438 15.88 15.87 -8.99
N ASN A 439 14.65 16.39 -8.95
CA ASN A 439 13.79 16.26 -7.77
C ASN A 439 13.31 14.82 -7.53
N VAL A 440 13.24 13.98 -8.57
CA VAL A 440 12.91 12.56 -8.45
C VAL A 440 14.13 11.79 -7.95
N ILE A 441 15.33 12.11 -8.45
CA ILE A 441 16.61 11.55 -7.98
C ILE A 441 16.79 11.79 -6.49
N ARG A 442 16.63 13.04 -6.02
CA ARG A 442 16.75 13.36 -4.59
C ARG A 442 15.72 12.65 -3.70
N LYS A 443 14.48 12.51 -4.20
CA LYS A 443 13.43 11.76 -3.48
C LYS A 443 13.77 10.27 -3.40
N LEU A 444 14.33 9.71 -4.47
CA LEU A 444 14.77 8.33 -4.51
C LEU A 444 15.94 8.10 -3.55
N GLU A 445 16.92 9.00 -3.53
CA GLU A 445 18.05 8.96 -2.60
C GLU A 445 17.58 8.99 -1.14
N ALA A 446 16.72 9.96 -0.78
CA ALA A 446 16.14 10.05 0.56
C ALA A 446 15.40 8.76 0.96
N LEU A 447 14.56 8.24 0.06
CA LEU A 447 13.82 7.00 0.28
C LEU A 447 14.77 5.79 0.45
N ALA A 448 15.83 5.71 -0.35
CA ALA A 448 16.79 4.62 -0.31
C ALA A 448 17.56 4.57 1.00
N VAL A 449 17.94 5.74 1.53
CA VAL A 449 18.59 5.87 2.84
C VAL A 449 17.61 5.54 3.97
N GLU A 450 16.43 6.16 3.98
CA GLU A 450 15.41 5.98 5.02
C GLU A 450 14.98 4.51 5.16
N CYS A 451 14.81 3.81 4.04
CA CYS A 451 14.38 2.42 4.04
C CYS A 451 15.54 1.40 4.09
N GLY A 452 16.80 1.85 4.06
CA GLY A 452 17.96 0.95 3.97
C GLY A 452 17.93 0.04 2.74
N MET A 453 17.45 0.54 1.60
CA MET A 453 17.16 -0.26 0.40
C MET A 453 18.36 -1.06 -0.11
N ALA A 454 19.56 -0.48 -0.06
CA ALA A 454 20.78 -1.13 -0.54
C ALA A 454 21.05 -2.44 0.22
N SER A 455 20.86 -2.45 1.54
CA SER A 455 20.99 -3.64 2.37
C SER A 455 20.00 -4.73 1.95
N ARG A 456 18.73 -4.36 1.74
CA ARG A 456 17.65 -5.30 1.43
C ARG A 456 17.78 -5.88 0.03
N LEU A 457 18.20 -5.05 -0.93
CA LEU A 457 18.48 -5.50 -2.30
C LEU A 457 19.64 -6.51 -2.32
N CYS A 458 20.63 -6.36 -1.45
CA CYS A 458 21.73 -7.32 -1.37
C CYS A 458 21.32 -8.70 -0.86
N GLU A 459 20.19 -8.81 -0.16
CA GLU A 459 19.60 -10.09 0.28
C GLU A 459 18.73 -10.74 -0.80
N CYS A 460 18.42 -10.02 -1.89
CA CYS A 460 17.64 -10.57 -3.00
C CYS A 460 18.48 -11.53 -3.85
N ARG A 461 17.96 -12.76 -4.03
CA ARG A 461 18.59 -13.83 -4.82
C ARG A 461 17.85 -14.17 -6.11
N GLN A 462 16.67 -13.60 -6.34
CA GLN A 462 15.84 -13.82 -7.53
C GLN A 462 15.39 -12.47 -8.13
N PRO A 463 16.22 -11.85 -9.00
CA PRO A 463 17.57 -12.25 -9.38
C PRO A 463 18.59 -11.84 -8.30
N ASP A 464 19.79 -12.43 -8.31
CA ASP A 464 20.86 -11.99 -7.40
C ASP A 464 21.33 -10.58 -7.76
N MET A 465 20.95 -9.61 -6.94
CA MET A 465 21.21 -8.20 -7.22
C MET A 465 22.70 -7.83 -7.14
N VAL A 466 23.47 -8.54 -6.31
CA VAL A 466 24.91 -8.28 -6.18
C VAL A 466 25.64 -8.83 -7.40
N ASP A 467 25.23 -10.00 -7.88
CA ASP A 467 25.75 -10.55 -9.13
C ASP A 467 25.37 -9.66 -10.33
N GLN A 468 24.13 -9.16 -10.40
CA GLN A 468 23.75 -8.17 -11.42
C GLN A 468 24.62 -6.91 -11.35
N LEU A 469 24.94 -6.42 -10.15
CA LEU A 469 25.84 -5.28 -9.98
C LEU A 469 27.23 -5.59 -10.54
N ILE A 470 27.81 -6.73 -10.17
CA ILE A 470 29.15 -7.14 -10.62
C ILE A 470 29.18 -7.31 -12.15
N ARG A 471 28.14 -7.88 -12.75
CA ARG A 471 28.03 -7.99 -14.21
C ARG A 471 27.95 -6.62 -14.89
N ASN A 472 27.25 -5.67 -14.30
CA ASN A 472 27.02 -4.35 -14.90
C ASN A 472 28.25 -3.43 -14.88
N VAL A 473 29.00 -3.38 -13.79
CA VAL A 473 30.14 -2.45 -13.63
C VAL A 473 31.50 -3.14 -13.47
N GLY A 474 31.51 -4.47 -13.45
CA GLY A 474 32.70 -5.28 -13.15
C GLY A 474 33.03 -5.32 -11.65
N PRO A 475 33.80 -6.34 -11.22
CA PRO A 475 34.12 -6.55 -9.81
C PRO A 475 34.86 -5.35 -9.20
N SER A 476 35.83 -4.75 -9.91
CA SER A 476 36.64 -3.64 -9.36
C SER A 476 35.82 -2.41 -8.96
N LYS A 477 34.72 -2.11 -9.67
CA LYS A 477 33.83 -0.97 -9.39
C LYS A 477 32.69 -1.35 -8.43
N ALA A 478 32.25 -2.61 -8.42
CA ALA A 478 31.23 -3.10 -7.51
C ALA A 478 31.72 -3.27 -6.06
N MET A 479 32.98 -3.71 -5.87
CA MET A 479 33.51 -4.09 -4.57
C MET A 479 33.53 -2.98 -3.50
N PRO A 480 33.80 -1.68 -3.82
CA PRO A 480 33.69 -0.61 -2.82
C PRO A 480 32.28 -0.48 -2.22
N ALA A 481 31.23 -0.59 -3.03
CA ALA A 481 29.85 -0.54 -2.56
C ALA A 481 29.52 -1.75 -1.69
N ILE A 482 29.95 -2.94 -2.11
CA ILE A 482 29.80 -4.19 -1.36
C ILE A 482 30.57 -4.14 -0.02
N GLN A 483 31.77 -3.55 -0.01
CA GLN A 483 32.58 -3.38 1.20
C GLN A 483 31.86 -2.49 2.22
N GLU A 484 31.30 -1.36 1.76
CA GLU A 484 30.55 -0.45 2.63
C GLU A 484 29.29 -1.13 3.18
N LEU A 485 28.63 -1.97 2.39
CA LEU A 485 27.48 -2.76 2.83
C LEU A 485 27.82 -3.74 3.95
N PHE A 486 28.96 -4.44 3.90
CA PHE A 486 29.37 -5.29 5.02
C PHE A 486 29.75 -4.51 6.27
N ALA A 487 30.25 -3.28 6.10
CA ALA A 487 30.53 -2.42 7.24
C ALA A 487 29.25 -1.96 7.94
N THR A 488 28.17 -1.75 7.19
CA THR A 488 26.88 -1.27 7.73
C THR A 488 25.91 -2.39 8.11
N ASN A 489 26.00 -3.57 7.49
CA ASN A 489 25.15 -4.70 7.79
C ASN A 489 25.91 -6.04 7.75
N SER A 490 26.18 -6.61 8.92
CA SER A 490 26.82 -7.93 9.03
C SER A 490 25.94 -9.09 8.55
N SER A 491 24.60 -8.96 8.59
CA SER A 491 23.70 -10.02 8.10
C SER A 491 23.79 -10.20 6.58
N ALA A 492 24.20 -9.15 5.85
CA ALA A 492 24.43 -9.23 4.41
C ALA A 492 25.51 -10.28 4.06
N ILE A 493 26.50 -10.47 4.94
CA ILE A 493 27.55 -11.50 4.77
C ILE A 493 26.95 -12.91 4.80
N GLU A 494 25.98 -13.16 5.69
CA GLU A 494 25.36 -14.48 5.83
C GLU A 494 24.51 -14.85 4.63
N ALA A 495 23.82 -13.85 4.07
CA ALA A 495 22.92 -14.01 2.94
C ALA A 495 23.65 -14.16 1.60
N MET A 496 24.91 -13.73 1.48
CA MET A 496 25.63 -13.71 0.20
C MET A 496 26.10 -15.10 -0.27
N PRO A 497 26.14 -15.36 -1.59
CA PRO A 497 26.76 -16.56 -2.15
C PRO A 497 28.25 -16.64 -1.82
N ALA A 498 28.73 -17.86 -1.61
CA ALA A 498 30.15 -18.12 -1.33
C ALA A 498 31.08 -17.63 -2.47
N SER A 499 30.62 -17.70 -3.72
CA SER A 499 31.36 -17.20 -4.89
C SER A 499 31.60 -15.68 -4.82
N THR A 500 30.59 -14.90 -4.44
CA THR A 500 30.69 -13.44 -4.26
C THR A 500 31.58 -13.07 -3.07
N LEU A 501 31.51 -13.84 -1.98
CA LEU A 501 32.40 -13.69 -0.83
C LEU A 501 33.87 -13.99 -1.21
N CYS A 502 34.12 -15.02 -2.03
CA CYS A 502 35.45 -15.32 -2.58
C CYS A 502 35.96 -14.19 -3.49
N GLN A 503 35.11 -13.63 -4.35
CA GLN A 503 35.44 -12.47 -5.18
C GLN A 503 35.85 -11.26 -4.33
N PHE A 504 35.10 -10.99 -3.26
CA PHE A 504 35.43 -9.94 -2.30
C PHE A 504 36.78 -10.16 -1.63
N LEU A 505 37.03 -11.37 -1.10
CA LEU A 505 38.31 -11.69 -0.46
C LEU A 505 39.48 -11.53 -1.43
N GLN A 506 39.31 -11.90 -2.70
CA GLN A 506 40.35 -11.71 -3.70
C GLN A 506 40.64 -10.21 -3.93
N TYR A 507 39.60 -9.39 -4.06
CA TYR A 507 39.75 -7.94 -4.21
C TYR A 507 40.44 -7.33 -2.98
N ASP A 508 40.01 -7.71 -1.77
CA ASP A 508 40.59 -7.22 -0.52
C ASP A 508 42.07 -7.64 -0.39
N LEU A 509 42.42 -8.88 -0.72
CA LEU A 509 43.81 -9.35 -0.75
C LEU A 509 44.68 -8.59 -1.77
N GLN A 510 44.13 -8.27 -2.95
CA GLN A 510 44.83 -7.47 -3.96
C GLN A 510 45.07 -6.04 -3.47
N ARG A 511 44.10 -5.42 -2.78
CA ARG A 511 44.26 -4.10 -2.15
C ARG A 511 45.22 -4.11 -0.97
N ARG A 512 45.19 -5.13 -0.11
CA ARG A 512 46.12 -5.27 1.03
C ARG A 512 47.57 -5.43 0.61
N LYS A 513 47.84 -6.06 -0.54
CA LYS A 513 49.20 -6.06 -1.14
C LYS A 513 49.70 -4.64 -1.48
N ALA A 514 48.79 -3.69 -1.69
CA ALA A 514 49.12 -2.28 -1.95
C ALA A 514 49.15 -1.40 -0.68
N THR A 515 48.45 -1.77 0.40
CA THR A 515 48.38 -0.98 1.65
C THR A 515 48.43 -1.90 2.90
N LYS A 516 49.48 -1.76 3.73
CA LYS A 516 49.61 -2.47 5.03
C LYS A 516 48.54 -1.96 6.00
N THR A 517 47.44 -2.70 6.13
CA THR A 517 46.33 -2.36 7.04
C THR A 517 45.85 -3.62 7.77
N ASP A 518 45.40 -3.41 9.01
CA ASP A 518 45.04 -4.44 10.00
C ASP A 518 43.79 -5.25 9.62
N GLU A 519 43.65 -6.46 10.16
CA GLU A 519 42.54 -7.36 9.83
C GLU A 519 41.19 -6.83 10.36
N GLY A 520 40.32 -6.37 9.46
CA GLY A 520 38.95 -5.98 9.82
C GLY A 520 38.09 -7.18 10.22
N SER A 521 37.30 -7.03 11.30
CA SER A 521 36.34 -8.01 11.84
C SER A 521 35.45 -8.68 10.77
N ALA A 522 35.02 -7.94 9.75
CA ALA A 522 34.22 -8.47 8.64
C ALA A 522 34.92 -9.58 7.84
N VAL A 523 36.24 -9.48 7.62
CA VAL A 523 36.99 -10.49 6.85
C VAL A 523 37.07 -11.81 7.60
N HIS A 524 37.20 -11.76 8.93
CA HIS A 524 37.17 -12.97 9.76
C HIS A 524 35.80 -13.67 9.65
N THR A 525 34.71 -12.91 9.71
CA THR A 525 33.34 -13.43 9.54
C THR A 525 33.14 -14.06 8.15
N ILE A 526 33.62 -13.39 7.09
CA ILE A 526 33.54 -13.88 5.71
C ILE A 526 34.30 -15.20 5.55
N VAL A 527 35.54 -15.27 6.04
CA VAL A 527 36.35 -16.51 5.99
C VAL A 527 35.66 -17.64 6.76
N GLY A 528 35.07 -17.34 7.92
CA GLY A 528 34.28 -18.30 8.70
C GLY A 528 33.08 -18.83 7.91
N ARG A 529 32.32 -17.94 7.26
CA ARG A 529 31.15 -18.30 6.44
C ARG A 529 31.51 -19.18 5.25
N ILE A 530 32.60 -18.84 4.53
CA ILE A 530 33.10 -19.64 3.40
C ILE A 530 33.52 -21.03 3.86
N LYS A 531 34.27 -21.13 4.97
CA LYS A 531 34.66 -22.42 5.55
C LYS A 531 33.46 -23.28 5.92
N ALA A 532 32.43 -22.67 6.52
CA ALA A 532 31.19 -23.35 6.86
C ALA A 532 30.44 -23.84 5.61
N ALA A 533 30.36 -23.03 4.55
CA ALA A 533 29.76 -23.45 3.29
C ALA A 533 30.47 -24.68 2.70
N PHE A 534 31.81 -24.68 2.67
CA PHE A 534 32.60 -25.82 2.18
C PHE A 534 32.52 -27.08 3.04
N ALA A 535 32.11 -26.96 4.30
CA ALA A 535 31.97 -28.09 5.23
C ALA A 535 30.56 -28.71 5.20
N ASP A 536 29.58 -28.03 4.59
CA ASP A 536 28.20 -28.48 4.53
C ASP A 536 27.97 -29.33 3.26
N GLU A 537 27.81 -30.65 3.44
CA GLU A 537 27.56 -31.60 2.34
C GLU A 537 26.25 -31.33 1.57
N SER A 538 25.33 -30.53 2.14
CA SER A 538 24.04 -30.18 1.53
C SER A 538 24.08 -29.00 0.56
N VAL A 539 25.17 -28.20 0.56
CA VAL A 539 25.29 -26.96 -0.22
C VAL A 539 26.23 -27.17 -1.42
N GLN A 540 25.84 -28.04 -2.36
CA GLN A 540 26.71 -28.42 -3.49
C GLN A 540 26.88 -27.29 -4.53
N ASP A 541 25.81 -26.57 -4.91
CA ASP A 541 25.87 -25.61 -6.03
C ASP A 541 26.64 -24.31 -5.73
N ASP A 542 26.47 -23.74 -4.52
CA ASP A 542 27.22 -22.53 -4.12
C ASP A 542 28.72 -22.83 -3.96
N CYS A 543 29.06 -24.01 -3.44
CA CYS A 543 30.44 -24.47 -3.26
C CYS A 543 31.11 -24.78 -4.61
N VAL A 544 30.39 -25.41 -5.53
CA VAL A 544 30.87 -25.64 -6.91
C VAL A 544 31.12 -24.31 -7.61
N SER A 545 30.20 -23.35 -7.51
CA SER A 545 30.37 -22.01 -8.11
C SER A 545 31.57 -21.26 -7.53
N ALA A 546 31.79 -21.34 -6.22
CA ALA A 546 32.96 -20.76 -5.57
C ALA A 546 34.27 -21.44 -5.98
N VAL A 547 34.29 -22.77 -6.11
CA VAL A 547 35.46 -23.55 -6.56
C VAL A 547 35.76 -23.27 -8.03
N LEU A 548 34.76 -23.26 -8.90
CA LEU A 548 34.90 -22.90 -10.31
C LEU A 548 35.49 -21.50 -10.46
N PHE A 549 34.98 -20.52 -9.70
CA PHE A 549 35.56 -19.17 -9.69
C PHE A 549 37.04 -19.15 -9.27
N LEU A 550 37.40 -19.87 -8.20
CA LEU A 550 38.78 -19.96 -7.72
C LEU A 550 39.69 -20.68 -8.73
N LEU A 551 39.20 -21.71 -9.42
CA LEU A 551 39.92 -22.47 -10.43
C LEU A 551 40.15 -21.64 -11.71
N ASP A 552 39.13 -20.96 -12.21
CA ASP A 552 39.18 -20.10 -13.40
C ASP A 552 40.21 -18.97 -13.23
N ARG A 553 40.36 -18.46 -12.01
CA ARG A 553 41.39 -17.47 -11.69
C ARG A 553 42.76 -18.04 -11.35
N ARG A 554 42.87 -19.32 -10.99
CA ARG A 554 44.18 -19.98 -10.86
C ARG A 554 44.84 -20.18 -12.22
N THR A 555 44.06 -20.38 -13.28
CA THR A 555 44.55 -20.43 -14.67
C THR A 555 44.95 -19.07 -15.24
N ALA A 556 44.46 -17.96 -14.69
CA ALA A 556 44.86 -16.60 -15.09
C ALA A 556 46.18 -16.11 -14.44
N PHE A 557 46.77 -16.90 -13.53
CA PHE A 557 47.98 -16.56 -12.77
C PHE A 557 49.12 -17.60 -12.93
N ASN A 558 49.04 -18.48 -13.94
CA ASN A 558 50.19 -19.26 -14.41
C ASN A 558 50.82 -18.59 -15.62
#